data_AF-A0A933VK66-F1
#
_entry.id   AF-A0A933VK66-F1
#
_cell.length_a   1.000
_cell.length_b   1.000
_cell.length_c   1.000
_cell.angle_alpha   90.00
_cell.angle_beta   90.00
_cell.angle_gamma   90.00
#
_symmetry.space_group_name_H-M   'P 1'
#
loop_
_entity.id
_entity.type
_entity.pdbx_description
1 polymer ?
#
loop_
_entity_poly.entity_id
_entity_poly.type
_entity_poly.pdbx_seq_one_letter_code
_entity_poly.pdbx_strand_id
1 'polypeptide(L)'
;MSLHIRAVAPPTQARLRQLLLESLPQLLGSEARALPSTGHLPVDTVVALDAYQRVWVLSFSSNDPGRALLDGIAALQQIRDLLPWLRQARLVGAEATECSLLVLTSELPAGSAELARRAGVEWRRLRCLEVNGELGLLIEPHEASALQPQRPQPAAVNPQPVVQNPQPATLTPLSRRDGGLSAEEEAFFQHL
;
A
#
# COMPACT_ATOMS: atom_id res chain seq x y z
N MET A 1 28.34 3.46 -27.18
CA MET A 1 26.94 3.83 -26.92
C MET A 1 26.79 4.03 -25.42
N SER A 2 26.66 5.27 -24.95
CA SER A 2 26.50 5.60 -23.53
C SER A 2 25.01 5.75 -23.19
N LEU A 3 24.53 4.94 -22.25
CA LEU A 3 23.15 4.98 -21.76
C LEU A 3 22.99 6.15 -20.78
N HIS A 4 22.07 7.06 -21.05
CA HIS A 4 21.76 8.18 -20.16
C HIS A 4 20.37 7.96 -19.55
N ILE A 5 20.30 7.77 -18.24
CA ILE A 5 19.05 7.63 -17.48
C ILE A 5 18.97 8.76 -16.47
N ARG A 6 17.85 9.49 -16.45
CA ARG A 6 17.60 10.57 -15.49
C ARG A 6 16.18 10.47 -14.95
N ALA A 7 16.01 10.72 -13.66
CA ALA A 7 14.68 10.96 -13.10
C ALA A 7 14.19 12.33 -13.59
N VAL A 8 12.94 12.38 -14.04
CA VAL A 8 12.34 13.61 -14.58
C VAL A 8 11.05 13.96 -13.87
N ALA A 9 10.67 15.23 -13.96
CA ALA A 9 9.37 15.68 -13.51
C ALA A 9 8.26 14.86 -14.21
N PRO A 10 7.14 14.62 -13.54
CA PRO A 10 6.06 13.88 -14.15
C PRO A 10 5.50 14.61 -15.38
N PRO A 11 5.12 13.86 -16.43
CA PRO A 11 4.54 14.45 -17.62
C PRO A 11 3.12 14.96 -17.36
N THR A 12 2.51 15.53 -18.39
CA THR A 12 1.07 15.84 -18.33
C THR A 12 0.25 14.58 -18.05
N GLN A 13 -0.88 14.75 -17.37
CA GLN A 13 -1.79 13.66 -16.99
C GLN A 13 -2.19 12.79 -18.20
N ALA A 14 -2.51 13.42 -19.32
CA ALA A 14 -2.85 12.71 -20.57
C ALA A 14 -1.69 11.85 -21.08
N ARG A 15 -0.45 12.36 -21.01
CA ARG A 15 0.74 11.61 -21.43
C ARG A 15 1.05 10.48 -20.46
N LEU A 16 0.89 10.69 -19.15
CA LEU A 16 1.04 9.63 -18.14
C LEU A 16 0.04 8.49 -18.40
N ARG A 17 -1.24 8.83 -18.62
CA ARG A 17 -2.28 7.86 -18.97
C ARG A 17 -1.90 7.06 -20.22
N GLN A 18 -1.41 7.72 -21.26
CA GLN A 18 -0.98 7.03 -22.48
C GLN A 18 0.15 6.04 -22.20
N LEU A 19 1.21 6.46 -21.49
CA LEU A 19 2.33 5.59 -21.13
C LEU A 19 1.87 4.39 -20.28
N LEU A 20 0.91 4.59 -19.38
CA LEU A 20 0.33 3.51 -18.58
C LEU A 20 -0.48 2.53 -19.42
N LEU A 21 -1.26 3.02 -20.40
CA LEU A 21 -1.99 2.17 -21.35
C LEU A 21 -1.02 1.32 -22.19
N GLU A 22 0.08 1.94 -22.66
CA GLU A 22 1.16 1.25 -23.38
C GLU A 22 1.88 0.22 -22.50
N SER A 23 1.90 0.44 -21.18
CA SER A 23 2.55 -0.42 -20.18
C SER A 23 1.64 -1.48 -19.55
N LEU A 24 0.36 -1.56 -19.94
CA LEU A 24 -0.60 -2.52 -19.36
C LEU A 24 -0.11 -3.98 -19.46
N PRO A 25 0.46 -4.43 -20.59
CA PRO A 25 0.94 -5.81 -20.70
C PRO A 25 2.03 -6.16 -19.68
N GLN A 26 2.88 -5.20 -19.34
CA GLN A 26 3.95 -5.37 -18.35
C GLN A 26 3.40 -5.31 -16.92
N LEU A 27 2.28 -4.61 -16.70
CA LEU A 27 1.68 -4.44 -15.38
C LEU A 27 0.81 -5.61 -14.96
N LEU A 28 -0.04 -6.09 -15.87
CA LEU A 28 -1.10 -7.05 -15.58
C LEU A 28 -0.96 -8.37 -16.36
N GLY A 29 0.02 -8.48 -17.26
CA GLY A 29 0.29 -9.65 -18.10
C GLY A 29 0.02 -9.41 -19.59
N SER A 30 0.61 -10.22 -20.47
CA SER A 30 0.67 -9.97 -21.93
C SER A 30 -0.67 -9.75 -22.62
N GLU A 31 -1.74 -10.39 -22.14
CA GLU A 31 -3.10 -10.29 -22.68
C GLU A 31 -3.92 -9.15 -22.04
N ALA A 32 -3.27 -8.30 -21.25
CA ALA A 32 -3.96 -7.21 -20.57
C ALA A 32 -4.51 -6.20 -21.57
N ARG A 33 -5.79 -5.85 -21.40
CA ARG A 33 -6.48 -4.90 -22.28
C ARG A 33 -7.26 -3.88 -21.48
N ALA A 34 -7.19 -2.62 -21.88
CA ALA A 34 -8.04 -1.57 -21.33
C ALA A 34 -9.49 -1.80 -21.77
N LEU A 35 -10.42 -1.60 -20.84
CA LEU A 35 -11.84 -1.47 -21.15
C LEU A 35 -12.14 -0.02 -21.57
N PRO A 36 -13.13 0.19 -22.45
CA PRO A 36 -13.62 1.53 -22.73
C PRO A 36 -14.06 2.19 -21.42
N SER A 37 -13.85 3.49 -21.31
CA SER A 37 -14.25 4.25 -20.12
C SER A 37 -15.77 4.19 -19.97
N THR A 38 -16.25 3.48 -18.94
CA THR A 38 -17.67 3.32 -18.65
C THR A 38 -18.05 4.15 -17.43
N GLY A 39 -19.03 5.04 -17.57
CA GLY A 39 -19.57 5.85 -16.47
C GLY A 39 -18.70 7.06 -16.09
N HIS A 40 -19.00 7.65 -14.93
CA HIS A 40 -18.33 8.82 -14.39
C HIS A 40 -17.09 8.45 -13.56
N LEU A 41 -16.14 7.72 -14.16
CA LEU A 41 -14.89 7.39 -13.49
C LEU A 41 -13.99 8.63 -13.39
N PRO A 42 -13.16 8.75 -12.34
CA PRO A 42 -12.15 9.81 -12.25
C PRO A 42 -11.17 9.75 -13.43
N VAL A 43 -10.68 10.92 -13.88
CA VAL A 43 -9.80 11.05 -15.06
C VAL A 43 -8.51 10.23 -14.92
N ASP A 44 -8.04 10.08 -13.69
CA ASP A 44 -6.84 9.34 -13.28
C ASP A 44 -7.05 7.84 -13.09
N THR A 45 -8.11 7.30 -13.70
CA THR A 45 -8.42 5.87 -13.59
C THR A 45 -8.52 5.19 -14.95
N VAL A 46 -8.01 3.97 -15.02
CA VAL A 46 -8.12 3.06 -16.16
C VAL A 46 -8.71 1.76 -15.65
N VAL A 47 -9.68 1.21 -16.38
CA VAL A 47 -10.19 -0.14 -16.11
C VAL A 47 -9.58 -1.06 -17.14
N ALA A 48 -9.08 -2.21 -16.70
CA ALA A 48 -8.45 -3.20 -17.57
C ALA A 48 -8.90 -4.60 -17.18
N LEU A 49 -8.71 -5.53 -18.12
CA LEU A 49 -8.80 -6.96 -17.90
C LEU A 49 -7.42 -7.57 -18.04
N ASP A 50 -7.14 -8.59 -17.22
CA ASP A 50 -5.97 -9.44 -17.40
C ASP A 50 -6.30 -10.71 -18.20
N ALA A 51 -5.28 -11.56 -18.40
CA ALA A 51 -5.42 -12.83 -19.10
C ALA A 51 -6.46 -13.78 -18.48
N TYR A 52 -6.73 -13.63 -17.17
CA TYR A 52 -7.65 -14.46 -16.41
C TYR A 52 -9.06 -13.84 -16.34
N GLN A 53 -9.35 -12.82 -17.15
CA GLN A 53 -10.61 -12.07 -17.14
C GLN A 53 -10.92 -11.39 -15.79
N ARG A 54 -9.90 -11.13 -14.96
CA ARG A 54 -10.08 -10.35 -13.73
C ARG A 54 -10.13 -8.87 -14.07
N VAL A 55 -11.06 -8.16 -13.43
CA VAL A 55 -11.23 -6.72 -13.63
C VAL A 55 -10.25 -5.98 -12.72
N TRP A 56 -9.41 -5.16 -13.32
CA TRP A 56 -8.46 -4.31 -12.64
C TRP A 56 -8.89 -2.85 -12.79
N VAL A 57 -9.00 -2.16 -11.66
CA VAL A 57 -9.06 -0.70 -11.63
C VAL A 57 -7.66 -0.20 -11.32
N LEU A 58 -7.12 0.62 -12.20
CA LEU A 58 -5.82 1.25 -12.06
C LEU A 58 -6.07 2.71 -11.74
N SER A 59 -5.60 3.16 -10.59
CA SER A 59 -5.63 4.57 -10.20
C SER A 59 -4.22 5.09 -10.10
N PHE A 60 -3.94 6.26 -10.67
CA PHE A 60 -2.58 6.75 -10.77
C PHE A 60 -2.50 8.27 -10.55
N SER A 61 -1.45 8.71 -9.86
CA SER A 61 -1.13 10.14 -9.78
C SER A 61 0.34 10.33 -9.50
N SER A 62 0.92 11.31 -10.17
CA SER A 62 2.29 11.75 -9.89
C SER A 62 2.38 12.86 -8.85
N ASN A 63 1.27 13.54 -8.58
CA ASN A 63 1.26 14.80 -7.83
C ASN A 63 0.51 14.69 -6.50
N ASP A 64 -0.53 13.85 -6.46
CA ASP A 64 -1.39 13.68 -5.29
C ASP A 64 -1.67 12.18 -5.05
N PRO A 65 -0.83 11.51 -4.24
CA PRO A 65 -0.98 10.08 -3.97
C PRO A 65 -2.23 9.78 -3.12
N GLY A 66 -2.65 10.73 -2.26
CA GLY A 66 -3.85 10.58 -1.44
C GLY A 66 -5.11 10.59 -2.30
N ARG A 67 -5.18 11.53 -3.25
CA ARG A 67 -6.28 11.60 -4.20
C ARG A 67 -6.37 10.35 -5.06
N ALA A 68 -5.25 9.86 -5.60
CA ALA A 68 -5.25 8.62 -6.39
C ALA A 68 -5.77 7.41 -5.60
N LEU A 69 -5.39 7.27 -4.33
CA LEU A 69 -5.89 6.18 -3.50
C LEU A 69 -7.41 6.29 -3.29
N LEU A 70 -7.91 7.47 -2.91
CA LEU A 70 -9.34 7.68 -2.65
C LEU A 70 -10.19 7.56 -3.91
N ASP A 71 -9.76 8.17 -5.01
CA ASP A 71 -10.42 8.06 -6.32
C ASP A 71 -10.38 6.61 -6.82
N GLY A 72 -9.30 5.89 -6.56
CA GLY A 72 -9.18 4.46 -6.88
C GLY A 72 -10.18 3.60 -6.12
N ILE A 73 -10.37 3.85 -4.81
CA ILE A 73 -11.35 3.14 -3.99
C ILE A 73 -12.78 3.45 -4.45
N ALA A 74 -13.07 4.73 -4.74
CA ALA A 74 -14.36 5.14 -5.26
C ALA A 74 -14.66 4.50 -6.63
N ALA A 75 -13.68 4.53 -7.54
CA ALA A 75 -13.79 3.89 -8.85
C ALA A 75 -13.97 2.37 -8.74
N LEU A 76 -13.26 1.72 -7.81
CA LEU A 76 -13.42 0.29 -7.55
C LEU A 76 -14.86 -0.05 -7.16
N GLN A 77 -15.46 0.73 -6.25
CA GLN A 77 -16.84 0.53 -5.85
C GLN A 77 -17.80 0.73 -7.04
N GLN A 78 -17.61 1.80 -7.81
CA GLN A 78 -18.43 2.07 -8.99
C GLN A 78 -18.34 0.96 -10.03
N ILE A 79 -17.15 0.39 -10.27
CA ILE A 79 -16.99 -0.73 -11.19
C ILE A 79 -17.62 -2.01 -10.66
N ARG A 80 -17.57 -2.27 -9.36
CA ARG A 80 -18.29 -3.39 -8.74
C ARG A 80 -19.80 -3.26 -8.97
N ASP A 81 -20.35 -2.06 -8.82
CA ASP A 81 -21.77 -1.80 -9.04
C ASP A 81 -22.15 -1.92 -10.54
N LEU A 82 -21.24 -1.56 -11.44
CA LEU A 82 -21.41 -1.68 -12.90
C LEU A 82 -21.11 -3.09 -13.44
N LEU A 83 -20.53 -3.99 -12.63
CA LEU A 83 -20.09 -5.30 -13.07
C LEU A 83 -21.21 -6.16 -13.72
N PRO A 84 -22.46 -6.18 -13.20
CA PRO A 84 -23.57 -6.85 -13.89
C PRO A 84 -23.83 -6.31 -15.29
N TRP A 85 -23.74 -4.99 -15.48
CA TRP A 85 -23.93 -4.36 -16.78
C TRP A 85 -22.76 -4.66 -17.73
N LEU A 86 -21.52 -4.60 -17.25
CA LEU A 86 -20.33 -4.95 -18.03
C LEU A 86 -20.39 -6.39 -18.55
N ARG A 87 -20.94 -7.32 -17.74
CA ARG A 87 -21.18 -8.71 -18.14
C ARG A 87 -22.25 -8.82 -19.22
N GLN A 88 -23.36 -8.11 -19.07
CA GLN A 88 -24.43 -8.07 -20.08
C GLN A 88 -23.92 -7.51 -21.42
N ALA A 89 -23.07 -6.48 -21.37
CA ALA A 89 -22.41 -5.89 -22.53
C ALA A 89 -21.29 -6.77 -23.13
N ARG A 90 -20.98 -7.93 -22.53
CA ARG A 90 -19.91 -8.86 -22.92
C ARG A 90 -18.51 -8.21 -22.94
N LEU A 91 -18.30 -7.20 -22.11
CA LEU A 91 -16.99 -6.54 -21.97
C LEU A 91 -16.09 -7.33 -21.01
N VAL A 92 -16.69 -8.00 -20.03
CA VAL A 92 -16.02 -8.86 -19.03
C VAL A 92 -16.60 -10.27 -19.08
N GLY A 93 -15.87 -11.27 -18.60
CA GLY A 93 -16.33 -12.65 -18.52
C GLY A 93 -17.59 -12.81 -17.66
N ALA A 94 -18.46 -13.77 -18.00
CA ALA A 94 -19.72 -14.00 -17.27
C ALA A 94 -19.51 -14.31 -15.77
N GLU A 95 -18.39 -14.96 -15.46
CA GLU A 95 -17.97 -15.36 -14.11
C GLU A 95 -17.11 -14.30 -13.41
N ALA A 96 -16.88 -13.12 -14.02
CA ALA A 96 -16.14 -12.06 -13.38
C ALA A 96 -16.97 -11.50 -12.20
N THR A 97 -16.57 -11.86 -10.98
CA THR A 97 -17.18 -11.41 -9.72
C THR A 97 -16.25 -10.52 -8.91
N GLU A 98 -14.96 -10.57 -9.19
CA GLU A 98 -13.93 -9.86 -8.44
C GLU A 98 -13.39 -8.68 -9.23
N CYS A 99 -13.18 -7.58 -8.51
CA CYS A 99 -12.47 -6.41 -8.99
C CYS A 99 -11.33 -6.10 -8.04
N SER A 100 -10.14 -5.92 -8.60
CA SER A 100 -8.91 -5.58 -7.89
C SER A 100 -8.53 -4.14 -8.17
N LEU A 101 -7.92 -3.46 -7.19
CA LEU A 101 -7.41 -2.10 -7.34
C LEU A 101 -5.89 -2.11 -7.31
N LEU A 102 -5.28 -1.50 -8.33
CA LEU A 102 -3.86 -1.20 -8.41
C LEU A 102 -3.65 0.33 -8.34
N VAL A 103 -2.94 0.80 -7.33
CA VAL A 103 -2.60 2.22 -7.15
C VAL A 103 -1.15 2.46 -7.55
N LEU A 104 -0.94 3.39 -8.49
CA LEU A 104 0.36 3.75 -9.04
C LEU A 104 0.71 5.19 -8.69
N THR A 105 1.54 5.37 -7.66
CA THR A 105 1.91 6.70 -7.16
C THR A 105 3.39 6.75 -6.78
N SER A 106 3.96 7.95 -6.69
CA SER A 106 5.37 8.15 -6.32
C SER A 106 5.70 7.66 -4.91
N GLU A 107 4.71 7.71 -4.02
CA GLU A 107 4.74 7.25 -2.64
C GLU A 107 3.33 6.89 -2.16
N LEU A 108 3.26 6.11 -1.08
CA LEU A 108 2.01 5.77 -0.41
C LEU A 108 1.82 6.71 0.80
N PRO A 109 0.65 7.37 0.95
CA PRO A 109 0.42 8.28 2.07
C PRO A 109 0.62 7.60 3.43
N ALA A 110 1.14 8.33 4.41
CA ALA A 110 1.35 7.80 5.76
C ALA A 110 0.03 7.23 6.34
N GLY A 111 0.10 6.07 6.99
CA GLY A 111 -1.06 5.39 7.57
C GLY A 111 -1.97 4.66 6.57
N SER A 112 -1.78 4.84 5.26
CA SER A 112 -2.61 4.17 4.25
C SER A 112 -2.14 2.76 3.89
N ALA A 113 -0.96 2.32 4.34
CA ALA A 113 -0.45 0.97 4.13
C ALA A 113 -1.37 -0.12 4.73
N GLU A 114 -1.89 0.11 5.94
CA GLU A 114 -2.83 -0.82 6.57
C GLU A 114 -4.17 -0.84 5.84
N LEU A 115 -4.65 0.33 5.40
CA LEU A 115 -5.88 0.45 4.63
C LEU A 115 -5.76 -0.28 3.30
N ALA A 116 -4.66 -0.08 2.57
CA ALA A 116 -4.39 -0.76 1.32
C ALA A 116 -4.37 -2.29 1.52
N ARG A 117 -3.69 -2.77 2.58
CA ARG A 117 -3.63 -4.19 2.92
C ARG A 117 -5.00 -4.79 3.21
N ARG A 118 -5.82 -4.13 4.03
CA ARG A 118 -7.16 -4.62 4.41
C ARG A 118 -8.16 -4.57 3.28
N ALA A 119 -8.06 -3.56 2.42
CA ALA A 119 -8.95 -3.39 1.28
C ALA A 119 -8.52 -4.22 0.05
N GLY A 120 -7.44 -5.01 0.16
CA GLY A 120 -6.92 -5.81 -0.96
C GLY A 120 -6.42 -4.93 -2.11
N VAL A 121 -5.91 -3.75 -1.80
CA VAL A 121 -5.37 -2.79 -2.76
C VAL A 121 -3.89 -3.08 -2.97
N GLU A 122 -3.53 -3.31 -4.22
CA GLU A 122 -2.13 -3.41 -4.61
C GLU A 122 -1.58 -2.00 -4.84
N TRP A 123 -0.43 -1.70 -4.22
CA TRP A 123 0.28 -0.45 -4.48
C TRP A 123 1.62 -0.74 -5.14
N ARG A 124 1.96 0.04 -6.16
CA ARG A 124 3.28 0.02 -6.79
C ARG A 124 3.80 1.44 -6.94
N ARG A 125 5.10 1.59 -6.71
CA ARG A 125 5.78 2.88 -6.80
C ARG A 125 5.98 3.25 -8.26
N LEU A 126 5.49 4.43 -8.64
CA LEU A 126 5.60 4.98 -9.99
C LEU A 126 6.67 6.08 -10.02
N ARG A 127 7.63 5.96 -10.94
CA ARG A 127 8.61 7.03 -11.24
C ARG A 127 8.68 7.28 -12.74
N CYS A 128 8.80 8.54 -13.12
CA CYS A 128 9.02 8.94 -14.51
C CYS A 128 10.52 9.08 -14.75
N LEU A 129 11.02 8.39 -15.78
CA LEU A 129 12.42 8.40 -16.17
C LEU A 129 12.55 8.87 -17.62
N GLU A 130 13.63 9.55 -17.92
CA GLU A 130 14.06 9.81 -19.29
C GLU A 130 15.27 8.92 -19.60
N VAL A 131 15.16 8.13 -20.66
CA VAL A 131 16.20 7.22 -21.15
C VAL A 131 16.56 7.64 -22.57
N ASN A 132 17.78 8.16 -22.77
CA ASN A 132 18.26 8.65 -24.06
C ASN A 132 17.31 9.68 -24.74
N GLY A 133 16.63 10.52 -23.95
CA GLY A 133 15.68 11.53 -24.44
C GLY A 133 14.23 11.02 -24.59
N GLU A 134 13.97 9.73 -24.35
CA GLU A 134 12.63 9.17 -24.36
C GLU A 134 12.06 9.03 -22.93
N LEU A 135 10.82 9.47 -22.74
CA LEU A 135 10.13 9.36 -21.47
C LEU A 135 9.56 7.95 -21.28
N GLY A 136 9.88 7.33 -20.15
CA GLY A 136 9.38 6.03 -19.73
C GLY A 136 8.92 6.01 -18.27
N LEU A 137 8.30 4.90 -17.88
CA LEU A 137 7.84 4.65 -16.52
C LEU A 137 8.68 3.56 -15.87
N LEU A 138 9.13 3.79 -14.64
CA LEU A 138 9.63 2.76 -13.75
C LEU A 138 8.55 2.47 -12.72
N ILE A 139 8.08 1.23 -12.69
CA ILE A 139 7.03 0.77 -11.78
C ILE A 139 7.61 -0.33 -10.91
N GLU A 140 7.82 -0.01 -9.63
CA GLU A 140 8.46 -0.90 -8.67
C GLU A 140 7.37 -1.51 -7.77
N PRO A 141 7.36 -2.84 -7.57
CA PRO A 141 6.47 -3.44 -6.58
C PRO A 141 6.77 -2.85 -5.20
N HIS A 142 5.74 -2.66 -4.39
CA HIS A 142 5.98 -2.38 -2.98
C HIS A 142 6.60 -3.62 -2.35
N GLU A 143 7.91 -3.59 -2.10
CA GLU A 143 8.48 -4.48 -1.11
C GLU A 143 7.78 -4.16 0.20
N ALA A 144 6.83 -5.01 0.59
CA ALA A 144 6.38 -5.09 1.96
C ALA A 144 7.64 -5.25 2.77
N SER A 145 8.07 -4.18 3.44
CA SER A 145 9.21 -4.19 4.33
C SER A 145 8.99 -5.39 5.23
N ALA A 146 9.74 -6.46 4.97
CA ALA A 146 9.82 -7.56 5.88
C ALA A 146 10.34 -6.88 7.14
N LEU A 147 9.44 -6.69 8.11
CA LEU A 147 9.81 -6.58 9.50
C LEU A 147 10.65 -7.82 9.76
N GLN A 148 11.95 -7.73 9.47
CA GLN A 148 12.92 -8.61 10.06
C GLN A 148 12.67 -8.40 11.54
N PRO A 149 12.16 -9.41 12.29
CA PRO A 149 12.23 -9.31 13.72
C PRO A 149 13.70 -9.04 14.00
N GLN A 150 14.02 -7.93 14.66
CA GLN A 150 15.37 -7.70 15.16
C GLN A 150 15.70 -8.93 15.98
N ARG A 151 16.50 -9.83 15.39
CA ARG A 151 17.01 -10.98 16.10
C ARG A 151 17.79 -10.37 17.26
N PRO A 152 17.44 -10.65 18.52
CA PRO A 152 18.20 -10.12 19.64
C PRO A 152 19.65 -10.54 19.40
N GLN A 153 20.53 -9.55 19.21
CA GLN A 153 21.97 -9.79 19.17
C GLN A 153 22.31 -10.51 20.48
N PRO A 154 22.98 -11.68 20.43
CA PRO A 154 23.51 -12.28 21.64
C PRO A 154 24.44 -11.24 22.27
N ALA A 155 24.14 -10.84 23.50
CA ALA A 155 25.01 -10.01 24.29
C ALA A 155 26.42 -10.58 24.20
N ALA A 156 27.39 -9.76 23.79
CA ALA A 156 28.79 -10.11 23.93
C ALA A 156 29.04 -10.38 25.42
N VAL A 157 29.20 -11.66 25.76
CA VAL A 157 29.60 -12.12 27.08
C VAL A 157 31.00 -11.56 27.31
N ASN A 158 31.07 -10.51 28.12
CA ASN A 158 32.31 -9.94 28.61
C ASN A 158 32.79 -10.83 29.77
N PRO A 159 33.92 -11.55 29.68
CA PRO A 159 34.39 -12.36 30.80
C PRO A 159 35.08 -11.45 31.82
N GLN A 160 34.36 -11.10 32.89
CA GLN A 160 34.99 -10.56 34.11
C GLN A 160 35.44 -11.73 35.01
N PRO A 161 36.66 -11.66 35.58
CA PRO A 161 37.16 -12.69 36.48
C PRO A 161 36.57 -12.57 37.89
N VAL A 162 36.36 -13.74 38.48
CA VAL A 162 35.80 -14.06 39.79
C VAL A 162 36.54 -13.39 40.95
N VAL A 163 35.82 -12.76 41.89
CA VAL A 163 36.26 -12.63 43.30
C VAL A 163 35.05 -12.73 44.27
N GLN A 164 34.96 -13.92 44.87
CA GLN A 164 34.63 -14.25 46.27
C GLN A 164 33.53 -13.48 47.04
N ASN A 165 32.51 -14.25 47.42
CA ASN A 165 31.59 -14.02 48.54
C ASN A 165 32.33 -14.19 49.88
N PRO A 166 31.89 -13.56 50.98
CA PRO A 166 31.08 -14.36 51.92
C PRO A 166 29.95 -13.63 52.67
N GLN A 167 28.90 -14.44 52.86
CA GLN A 167 27.98 -14.54 54.01
C GLN A 167 26.71 -13.67 54.13
N PRO A 168 25.64 -14.25 54.70
CA PRO A 168 24.25 -13.87 54.43
C PRO A 168 23.63 -13.09 55.59
N ALA A 169 22.75 -12.14 55.26
CA ALA A 169 21.90 -11.49 56.25
C ALA A 169 20.44 -11.43 55.74
N THR A 170 19.63 -12.29 56.34
CA THR A 170 18.30 -12.01 56.91
C THR A 170 17.16 -11.61 55.96
N LEU A 171 16.21 -12.55 55.83
CA LEU A 171 14.85 -12.38 55.32
C LEU A 171 14.01 -11.43 56.21
N THR A 172 13.17 -10.59 55.60
CA THR A 172 11.83 -10.16 56.09
C THR A 172 11.08 -9.39 54.98
N PRO A 173 9.73 -9.34 54.99
CA PRO A 173 8.92 -9.59 53.79
C PRO A 173 8.04 -8.40 53.33
N LEU A 174 7.50 -8.56 52.11
CA LEU A 174 6.27 -7.98 51.52
C LEU A 174 5.59 -6.82 52.28
N SER A 175 5.66 -5.62 51.69
CA SER A 175 4.63 -4.58 51.87
C SER A 175 3.89 -4.37 50.55
N ARG A 176 2.71 -4.99 50.50
CA ARG A 176 1.60 -4.74 49.58
C ARG A 176 1.29 -3.24 49.62
N ARG A 177 1.52 -2.50 48.54
CA ARG A 177 0.99 -1.14 48.39
C ARG A 177 -0.35 -1.26 47.69
N ASP A 178 -1.39 -1.32 48.51
CA ASP A 178 -2.77 -1.04 48.12
C ASP A 178 -2.82 0.40 47.57
N GLY A 179 -2.85 0.53 46.25
CA GLY A 179 -3.18 1.78 45.58
C GLY A 179 -4.69 1.90 45.48
N GLY A 180 -5.33 2.30 46.57
CA GLY A 180 -6.71 2.80 46.54
C GLY A 180 -6.75 4.10 45.73
N LEU A 181 -7.74 4.23 44.86
CA LEU A 181 -7.99 5.44 44.08
C LEU A 181 -8.23 6.62 45.02
N SER A 182 -7.74 7.79 44.63
CA SER A 182 -7.90 9.01 45.42
C SER A 182 -9.36 9.50 45.38
N ALA A 183 -9.79 10.25 46.40
CA ALA A 183 -11.16 10.76 46.51
C ALA A 183 -11.63 11.62 45.31
N GLU A 184 -10.69 12.12 44.50
CA GLU A 184 -10.97 12.86 43.27
C GLU A 184 -11.31 11.93 42.09
N GLU A 185 -10.80 10.69 42.08
CA GLU A 185 -11.09 9.68 41.05
C GLU A 185 -12.45 9.01 41.28
N GLU A 186 -12.88 8.82 42.53
CA GLU A 186 -14.24 8.31 42.84
C GLU A 186 -15.35 9.29 42.41
N ALA A 187 -15.10 10.59 42.47
CA ALA A 187 -16.07 11.61 42.06
C ALA A 187 -16.30 11.63 40.54
N PHE A 188 -15.30 11.23 39.74
CA PHE A 188 -15.41 11.20 38.28
C PHE A 188 -16.34 10.07 37.79
N PHE A 189 -16.33 8.91 38.45
CA PHE A 189 -17.14 7.75 38.04
C PHE A 189 -18.61 7.82 38.49
N GLN A 190 -19.00 8.74 39.37
CA GLN A 190 -20.41 8.95 39.74
C GLN A 190 -21.19 9.85 38.76
N HIS A 191 -20.53 10.39 37.74
CA HIS A 191 -21.16 11.23 36.71
C HIS A 191 -21.12 10.61 35.30
N LEU A 192 -20.92 9.29 35.21
CA LEU A 192 -21.22 8.45 34.03
C LEU A 192 -22.45 7.58 34.32
#